data_AF-K2R854-F1
#
_entry.id   AF-K2R854-F1
#
_cell.length_a   1.000
_cell.length_b   1.000
_cell.length_c   1.000
_cell.angle_alpha   90.00
_cell.angle_beta   90.00
_cell.angle_gamma   90.00
#
_symmetry.space_group_name_H-M   'P 1'
#
loop_
_entity.id
_entity.type
_entity.pdbx_description
1 polymer ?
#
loop_
_entity_poly.entity_id
_entity_poly.type
_entity_poly.pdbx_seq_one_letter_code
_entity_poly.pdbx_strand_id
1 'polypeptide(L)'
;MMENTIDTLTFSSVYSNMSYASETADGKPVLIIGDYGCSQGLNSAILMQEILSKQPPQTGARIFLVNTPYNDWSSVSQAFHARKPDISADGTRRTFTEMVPGSFFEQCLPDASVDVANRLVLSALAFRELSPSGRHTS
;
A
#
# COMPACT_ATOMS: atom_id res chain seq x y z
N MET A 1 28.13 -14.16 -11.38
CA MET A 1 27.33 -13.16 -10.66
C MET A 1 26.37 -12.57 -11.68
N MET A 2 25.10 -13.00 -11.65
CA MET A 2 24.05 -12.43 -12.49
C MET A 2 23.34 -11.37 -11.65
N GLU A 3 23.44 -10.11 -12.06
CA GLU A 3 22.63 -9.04 -11.52
C GLU A 3 21.17 -9.27 -11.94
N ASN A 4 20.28 -9.38 -10.96
CA ASN A 4 18.84 -9.39 -11.18
C ASN A 4 18.40 -7.97 -11.57
N THR A 5 18.55 -7.65 -12.85
CA THR A 5 17.96 -6.47 -13.49
C THR A 5 16.48 -6.74 -13.74
N ILE A 6 15.69 -6.93 -12.67
CA ILE A 6 14.24 -6.80 -12.76
C ILE A 6 13.94 -5.30 -12.73
N ASP A 7 13.87 -4.70 -13.91
CA ASP A 7 12.84 -3.71 -14.25
C ASP A 7 12.81 -2.38 -13.48
N THR A 8 13.95 -1.74 -13.32
CA THR A 8 14.02 -0.33 -12.86
C THR A 8 13.39 0.65 -13.86
N LEU A 9 13.38 0.32 -15.16
CA LEU A 9 12.88 1.17 -16.24
C LEU A 9 11.34 1.14 -16.38
N THR A 10 10.69 0.01 -16.12
CA THR A 10 9.22 -0.10 -16.10
C THR A 10 8.62 0.57 -14.86
N PHE A 11 9.29 0.52 -13.71
CA PHE A 11 8.81 1.21 -12.51
C PHE A 11 8.88 2.75 -12.64
N SER A 12 9.95 3.32 -13.20
CA SER A 12 10.09 4.79 -13.28
C SER A 12 9.12 5.47 -14.25
N SER A 13 8.76 4.81 -15.35
CA SER A 13 7.89 5.40 -16.39
C SER A 13 6.40 5.41 -16.01
N VAL A 14 5.95 4.56 -15.08
CA VAL A 14 4.53 4.48 -14.68
C VAL A 14 4.14 5.64 -13.78
N TYR A 15 5.05 6.14 -12.92
CA TYR A 15 4.72 7.15 -11.91
C TYR A 15 4.94 8.60 -12.35
N SER A 16 5.67 8.84 -13.44
CA SER A 16 5.94 10.21 -13.91
C SER A 16 4.76 10.89 -14.62
N ASN A 17 3.76 10.11 -15.07
CA ASN A 17 2.58 10.61 -15.79
C ASN A 17 1.25 10.26 -15.11
N MET A 18 1.27 9.98 -13.80
CA MET A 18 0.08 9.54 -13.09
C MET A 18 -0.84 10.74 -12.81
N SER A 19 -2.08 10.67 -13.27
CA SER A 19 -3.14 11.58 -12.85
C SER A 19 -3.52 11.25 -11.40
N TYR A 20 -3.42 12.23 -10.50
CA TYR A 20 -3.80 12.05 -9.11
C TYR A 20 -5.32 12.13 -8.97
N ALA A 21 -5.91 11.18 -8.25
CA ALA A 21 -7.33 11.20 -7.91
C ALA A 21 -7.70 12.38 -6.98
N SER A 22 -6.72 13.00 -6.31
CA SER A 22 -6.99 14.07 -5.35
C SER A 22 -5.86 15.10 -5.20
N GLU A 23 -6.25 16.28 -4.74
CA GLU A 23 -5.36 17.38 -4.36
C GLU A 23 -5.69 17.85 -2.94
N THR A 24 -4.70 18.44 -2.27
CA THR A 24 -4.91 19.12 -0.99
C THR A 24 -5.57 20.49 -1.18
N ALA A 25 -6.02 21.12 -0.09
CA ALA A 25 -6.60 22.46 -0.11
C ALA A 25 -5.68 23.54 -0.71
N ASP A 26 -4.36 23.36 -0.66
CA ASP A 26 -3.35 24.20 -1.30
C ASP A 26 -2.98 23.78 -2.74
N GLY A 27 -3.79 22.93 -3.38
CA GLY A 27 -3.64 22.54 -4.78
C GLY A 27 -2.45 21.63 -5.08
N LYS A 28 -1.91 20.94 -4.06
CA LYS A 28 -0.80 20.00 -4.25
C LYS A 28 -1.32 18.58 -4.48
N PRO A 29 -0.69 17.81 -5.36
CA PRO A 29 -1.12 16.45 -5.64
C PRO A 29 -1.02 15.56 -4.40
N VAL A 30 -2.00 14.67 -4.25
CA VAL A 30 -2.02 13.64 -3.21
C VAL A 30 -2.14 12.29 -3.88
N LEU A 31 -1.14 11.46 -3.62
CA LEU A 31 -1.14 10.08 -4.07
C LEU A 31 -1.98 9.21 -3.12
N ILE A 32 -2.98 8.52 -3.64
CA ILE A 32 -3.79 7.56 -2.88
C ILE A 32 -3.30 6.14 -3.13
N ILE A 33 -2.79 5.51 -2.08
CA ILE A 33 -2.21 4.16 -2.13
C ILE A 33 -3.06 3.20 -1.30
N GLY A 34 -3.48 2.08 -1.88
CA GLY A 34 -4.09 0.97 -1.16
C GLY A 34 -3.15 -0.22 -1.08
N ASP A 35 -2.81 -0.69 0.12
CA ASP A 35 -2.07 -1.92 0.36
C ASP A 35 -2.99 -3.02 0.89
N TYR A 36 -3.32 -3.98 0.02
CA TYR A 36 -4.26 -5.06 0.27
C TYR A 36 -3.54 -6.30 0.79
N GLY A 37 -3.67 -6.55 2.10
CA GLY A 37 -2.99 -7.63 2.81
C GLY A 37 -1.72 -7.17 3.53
N CYS A 38 -1.76 -6.04 4.25
CA CYS A 38 -0.57 -5.39 4.82
C CYS A 38 0.19 -6.19 5.90
N SER A 39 -0.36 -7.31 6.38
CA SER A 39 0.24 -8.13 7.45
C SER A 39 0.65 -7.27 8.66
N GLN A 40 1.88 -7.43 9.17
CA GLN A 40 2.47 -6.64 10.25
C GLN A 40 2.99 -5.25 9.82
N GLY A 41 2.87 -4.87 8.55
CA GLY A 41 3.13 -3.51 8.07
C GLY A 41 4.59 -3.13 7.78
N LEU A 42 5.61 -3.90 8.20
CA LEU A 42 7.01 -3.54 7.93
C LEU A 42 7.34 -3.51 6.43
N ASN A 43 6.96 -4.55 5.70
CA ASN A 43 7.19 -4.62 4.25
C ASN A 43 6.39 -3.55 3.52
N SER A 44 5.16 -3.30 3.96
CA SER A 44 4.32 -2.20 3.47
C SER A 44 5.02 -0.86 3.63
N ALA A 45 5.54 -0.56 4.83
CA ALA A 45 6.21 0.70 5.13
C ALA A 45 7.49 0.90 4.29
N ILE A 46 8.27 -0.16 4.04
CA ILE A 46 9.42 -0.13 3.11
C ILE A 46 8.96 0.18 1.69
N LEU A 47 7.89 -0.48 1.22
CA LEU A 47 7.34 -0.24 -0.10
C LEU A 47 6.79 1.19 -0.25
N MET A 48 6.15 1.74 0.78
CA MET A 48 5.66 3.13 0.76
C MET A 48 6.83 4.12 0.65
N GLN A 49 7.93 3.90 1.36
CA GLN A 49 9.14 4.69 1.20
C GLN A 49 9.64 4.66 -0.25
N GLU A 50 9.68 3.48 -0.87
CA GLU A 50 10.16 3.32 -2.25
C GLU A 50 9.23 3.98 -3.28
N ILE A 51 7.91 3.82 -3.14
CA ILE A 51 6.94 4.45 -4.04
C ILE A 51 7.02 5.96 -3.94
N LEU A 52 7.07 6.47 -2.71
CA LEU A 52 7.05 7.90 -2.47
C LEU A 52 8.40 8.56 -2.80
N SER A 53 9.54 7.87 -2.69
CA SER A 53 10.83 8.42 -3.15
C SER A 53 10.88 8.69 -4.66
N LYS A 54 10.01 8.04 -5.43
CA LYS A 54 9.86 8.23 -6.89
C LYS A 54 8.87 9.35 -7.26
N GLN A 55 8.16 9.92 -6.28
CA GLN A 55 7.21 11.02 -6.51
C GLN A 55 7.90 12.40 -6.39
N PRO A 56 7.35 13.44 -7.03
CA PRO A 56 7.78 14.82 -6.79
C PRO A 56 7.81 15.16 -5.28
N PRO A 57 8.76 15.98 -4.81
CA PRO A 57 8.92 16.27 -3.37
C PRO A 57 7.66 16.84 -2.69
N GLN A 58 6.84 17.57 -3.44
CA GLN A 58 5.62 18.22 -2.95
C GLN A 58 4.39 17.29 -2.93
N THR A 59 4.47 16.11 -3.55
CA THR A 59 3.37 15.14 -3.61
C THR A 59 3.15 14.53 -2.23
N GLY A 60 1.98 14.78 -1.66
CA GLY A 60 1.54 14.13 -0.41
C GLY A 60 1.06 12.71 -0.66
N ALA A 61 0.71 11.99 0.41
CA ALA A 61 0.18 10.63 0.29
C ALA A 61 -0.93 10.33 1.30
N ARG A 62 -1.95 9.59 0.87
CA ARG A 62 -2.86 8.86 1.74
C ARG A 62 -2.65 7.37 1.50
N ILE A 63 -2.43 6.62 2.58
CA ILE A 63 -2.04 5.22 2.54
C ILE A 63 -3.10 4.42 3.31
N PHE A 64 -3.85 3.59 2.60
CA PHE A 64 -4.82 2.67 3.17
C PHE A 64 -4.18 1.30 3.34
N LEU A 65 -4.07 0.83 4.59
CA LEU A 65 -3.55 -0.47 4.95
C LEU A 65 -4.72 -1.42 5.22
N VAL A 66 -5.04 -2.24 4.24
CA VAL A 66 -6.20 -3.14 4.27
C VAL A 66 -5.75 -4.52 4.73
N ASN A 67 -6.41 -5.07 5.74
CA ASN A 67 -6.24 -6.46 6.16
C ASN A 67 -7.44 -6.91 7.00
N THR A 68 -7.55 -8.20 7.27
CA THR A 68 -8.65 -8.75 8.06
C THR A 68 -8.76 -8.09 9.43
N PRO A 69 -9.96 -8.02 10.05
CA PRO A 69 -10.13 -7.46 11.39
C PRO A 69 -9.24 -8.10 12.47
N TYR A 70 -8.84 -9.35 12.28
CA TYR A 70 -7.99 -10.11 13.20
C TYR A 70 -6.49 -9.84 13.04
N ASN A 71 -6.11 -8.93 12.15
CA ASN A 71 -4.71 -8.55 11.97
C ASN A 71 -4.12 -7.90 13.24
N ASP A 72 -2.80 -8.00 13.39
CA ASP A 72 -2.08 -7.29 14.45
C ASP A 72 -1.83 -5.83 14.04
N TRP A 73 -2.86 -5.01 14.24
CA TRP A 73 -2.82 -3.57 13.96
C TRP A 73 -1.84 -2.80 14.87
N SER A 74 -1.51 -3.34 16.05
CA SER A 74 -0.50 -2.74 16.92
C SER A 74 0.88 -2.80 16.26
N SER A 75 1.24 -3.97 15.72
CA SER A 75 2.48 -4.13 14.94
C SER A 75 2.51 -3.23 13.71
N VAL A 76 1.40 -3.14 12.97
CA VAL A 76 1.29 -2.22 11.82
C VAL A 76 1.55 -0.77 12.24
N SER A 77 0.92 -0.33 13.33
CA SER A 77 1.08 1.04 13.86
C SER A 77 2.53 1.32 14.23
N GLN A 78 3.17 0.40 14.95
CA GLN A 78 4.57 0.51 15.35
C GLN A 78 5.51 0.54 14.14
N ALA A 79 5.28 -0.32 13.14
CA ALA A 79 6.09 -0.36 11.93
C ALA A 79 6.01 0.97 11.15
N PHE A 80 4.81 1.52 10.96
CA PHE A 80 4.63 2.80 10.28
C PHE A 80 5.14 3.98 11.10
N HIS A 81 5.01 3.93 12.43
CA HIS A 81 5.57 4.96 13.30
C HIS A 81 7.10 4.98 13.22
N ALA A 82 7.75 3.81 13.31
CA ALA A 82 9.20 3.68 13.24
C ALA A 82 9.77 4.18 11.90
N ARG A 83 9.05 3.98 10.79
CA ARG A 83 9.45 4.43 9.44
C ARG A 83 8.85 5.77 9.02
N LYS A 84 8.17 6.49 9.91
CA LYS A 84 7.56 7.79 9.60
C LYS A 84 8.58 8.79 9.02
N PRO A 85 9.81 8.93 9.55
CA PRO A 85 10.80 9.85 8.98
C PRO A 85 11.09 9.52 7.51
N ASP A 86 11.30 8.24 7.19
CA ASP A 86 11.57 7.77 5.83
C ASP A 86 10.39 8.04 4.87
N ILE A 87 9.18 7.69 5.29
CA ILE A 87 7.95 7.80 4.47
C ILE A 87 7.59 9.27 4.21
N SER A 88 7.76 10.12 5.23
CA SER A 88 7.47 11.56 5.16
C SER A 88 8.65 12.41 4.69
N ALA A 89 9.79 11.80 4.35
CA ALA A 89 11.04 12.51 4.05
C ALA A 89 11.35 13.59 5.11
N ASP A 90 11.45 13.17 6.38
CA ASP A 90 11.65 14.01 7.56
C ASP A 90 10.63 15.14 7.71
N GLY A 91 9.37 14.85 7.36
CA GLY A 91 8.25 15.79 7.48
C GLY A 91 8.09 16.77 6.30
N THR A 92 8.95 16.70 5.30
CA THR A 92 8.80 17.53 4.07
C THR A 92 7.59 17.10 3.22
N ARG A 93 7.22 15.82 3.30
CA ARG A 93 6.03 15.24 2.66
C ARG A 93 4.92 15.03 3.68
N ARG A 94 3.72 15.51 3.35
CA ARG A 94 2.50 15.20 4.10
C ARG A 94 2.05 13.78 3.81
N THR A 95 2.01 12.94 4.84
CA THR A 95 1.52 11.57 4.72
C THR A 95 0.43 11.31 5.75
N PHE A 96 -0.60 10.57 5.33
CA PHE A 96 -1.68 10.12 6.19
C PHE A 96 -1.86 8.62 6.00
N THR A 97 -1.85 7.87 7.09
CA THR A 97 -1.96 6.41 7.07
C THR A 97 -3.25 6.00 7.77
N GLU A 98 -4.03 5.16 7.11
CA GLU A 98 -5.34 4.68 7.56
C GLU A 98 -5.32 3.16 7.62
N MET A 99 -5.77 2.59 8.73
CA MET A 99 -5.94 1.14 8.89
C MET A 99 -7.37 0.78 8.56
N VAL A 100 -7.55 -0.16 7.63
CA VAL A 100 -8.87 -0.56 7.13
C VAL A 100 -9.07 -2.05 7.47
N PRO A 101 -9.71 -2.36 8.61
CA PRO A 101 -10.07 -3.73 8.95
C PRO A 101 -11.19 -4.22 8.03
N GLY A 102 -10.85 -5.14 7.12
CA GLY A 102 -11.77 -5.68 6.12
C GLY A 102 -11.14 -6.79 5.29
N SER A 103 -12.00 -7.61 4.68
CA SER A 103 -11.55 -8.60 3.71
C SER A 103 -11.33 -7.92 2.36
N PHE A 104 -10.12 -7.96 1.80
CA PHE A 104 -9.86 -7.44 0.45
C PHE A 104 -10.56 -8.24 -0.67
N PHE A 105 -11.29 -9.31 -0.34
CA PHE A 105 -12.22 -9.99 -1.26
C PHE A 105 -13.57 -9.25 -1.38
N GLU A 106 -13.80 -8.24 -0.56
CA GLU A 106 -14.96 -7.36 -0.56
C GLU A 106 -14.50 -5.91 -0.86
N GLN A 107 -15.45 -5.04 -1.22
CA GLN A 107 -15.14 -3.63 -1.43
C GLN A 107 -14.69 -2.97 -0.12
N CYS A 108 -13.41 -2.58 -0.06
CA CYS A 108 -12.80 -1.97 1.12
C CYS A 108 -12.63 -0.44 1.00
N LEU A 109 -12.63 0.09 -0.23
CA LEU A 109 -12.45 1.51 -0.54
C LEU A 109 -13.47 1.93 -1.62
N PRO A 110 -13.85 3.22 -1.68
CA PRO A 110 -14.77 3.71 -2.71
C PRO A 110 -14.27 3.47 -4.14
N ASP A 111 -15.19 3.41 -5.09
CA ASP A 111 -14.84 3.25 -6.50
C ASP A 111 -13.96 4.41 -6.99
N ALA A 112 -12.99 4.09 -7.85
CA ALA A 112 -12.05 5.05 -8.45
C ALA A 112 -11.29 5.94 -7.45
N SER A 113 -11.12 5.49 -6.20
CA SER A 113 -10.46 6.29 -5.15
C SER A 113 -8.97 6.02 -4.97
N VAL A 114 -8.39 5.02 -5.64
CA VAL A 114 -7.01 4.57 -5.44
C VAL A 114 -6.21 4.80 -6.72
N ASP A 115 -5.08 5.51 -6.60
CA ASP A 115 -4.14 5.72 -7.71
C ASP A 115 -3.20 4.52 -7.88
N VAL A 116 -2.77 3.93 -6.75
CA VAL A 116 -1.82 2.80 -6.72
C VAL A 116 -2.33 1.72 -5.78
N ALA A 117 -2.57 0.53 -6.33
CA ALA A 117 -2.95 -0.64 -5.57
C ALA A 117 -1.78 -1.63 -5.48
N ASN A 118 -1.36 -1.93 -4.25
CA ASN A 118 -0.37 -2.96 -3.96
C ASN A 118 -1.03 -4.14 -3.26
N ARG A 119 -0.53 -5.33 -3.53
CA ARG A 119 -0.94 -6.55 -2.85
C ARG A 119 0.29 -7.35 -2.48
N LEU A 120 0.71 -7.27 -1.22
CA LEU A 120 1.83 -8.07 -0.71
C LEU A 120 1.37 -9.50 -0.44
N VAL A 121 1.35 -10.34 -1.49
CA VAL A 121 1.11 -11.78 -1.35
C VAL A 121 2.42 -12.49 -1.07
N LEU A 122 2.69 -12.80 0.20
CA LEU A 122 3.51 -13.98 0.52
C LEU A 122 2.74 -15.06 1.31
N SER A 123 1.55 -14.77 1.84
CA SER A 123 0.75 -15.75 2.62
C SER A 123 -0.75 -15.81 2.28
N ALA A 124 -1.32 -14.83 1.57
CA ALA A 124 -2.77 -14.74 1.39
C ALA A 124 -3.36 -15.72 0.36
N LEU A 125 -2.59 -16.18 -0.64
CA LEU A 125 -3.04 -17.24 -1.57
C LEU A 125 -3.01 -18.62 -0.91
N ALA A 126 -2.04 -18.87 -0.02
CA ALA A 126 -1.97 -20.11 0.74
C ALA A 126 -3.22 -20.33 1.60
N PHE A 127 -3.85 -19.27 2.11
CA PHE A 127 -5.08 -19.40 2.90
C PHE A 127 -6.29 -19.88 2.07
N ARG A 128 -6.35 -19.53 0.77
CA ARG A 128 -7.41 -20.03 -0.15
C ARG A 128 -7.12 -21.45 -0.64
N GLU A 129 -5.85 -21.84 -0.76
CA GLU A 129 -5.47 -23.24 -1.05
C GLU A 129 -5.65 -24.16 0.16
N LEU A 130 -5.57 -23.63 1.38
CA LEU A 130 -5.77 -24.39 2.63
C LEU A 130 -7.23 -24.45 3.09
N SER A 131 -8.15 -23.68 2.49
CA SER A 131 -9.59 -23.89 2.70
C SER A 131 -10.06 -24.98 1.72
N PRO A 132 -10.43 -26.20 2.18
CA PRO A 132 -10.98 -27.20 1.28
C PRO A 132 -12.26 -26.64 0.68
N SER A 133 -12.32 -26.64 -0.65
CA SER A 133 -13.55 -26.46 -1.41
C SER A 133 -14.66 -27.30 -0.78
N GLY A 134 -15.83 -26.67 -0.60
CA GLY A 134 -17.01 -27.33 -0.07
C GLY A 134 -17.27 -28.65 -0.77
N ARG A 135 -17.29 -29.75 -0.01
CA ARG A 135 -17.83 -31.01 -0.49
C ARG A 135 -19.33 -30.78 -0.69
N HIS A 136 -19.73 -30.71 -1.95
CA HIS A 136 -21.09 -31.04 -2.37
C HIS A 136 -21.41 -32.44 -1.85
N THR A 137 -22.36 -32.54 -0.92
CA THR A 137 -23.12 -33.75 -0.69
C THR A 137 -24.38 -33.67 -1.55
N SER A 138 -24.36 -34.38 -2.68
CA SER A 138 -25.55 -34.95 -3.29
C SER A 138 -25.74 -36.37 -2.77
#